data_AF-A0A143HM73-F1
#
_entry.id   AF-A0A143HM73-F1
#
_cell.length_a   1.000
_cell.length_b   1.000
_cell.length_c   1.000
_cell.angle_alpha   90.00
_cell.angle_beta   90.00
_cell.angle_gamma   90.00
#
_symmetry.space_group_name_H-M   'P 1'
#
loop_
_entity.id
_entity.type
_entity.pdbx_description
1 polymer ?
#
loop_
_entity_poly.entity_id
_entity_poly.type
_entity_poly.pdbx_seq_one_letter_code
_entity_poly.pdbx_strand_id
1 'polypeptide(L)'
;MTTAERIYQAVELFSAEEPHYHLFELAFQDALTSDGTPGADAEEMARVAAKSLRSLGYSDYHLAMAATIAYNSDFEKLMYGSPAAVQAMHKYMSYYLEFADHQQVAAVQ
;
A
#
# COMPACT_ATOMS: atom_id res chain seq x y z
N MET A 1 -12.23 -4.04 10.22
CA MET A 1 -10.93 -4.26 9.57
C MET A 1 -9.91 -3.30 10.16
N THR A 2 -8.69 -3.77 10.36
CA THR A 2 -7.54 -2.94 10.74
C THR A 2 -7.08 -2.09 9.55
N THR A 3 -6.31 -1.04 9.81
CA THR A 3 -5.67 -0.23 8.75
C THR A 3 -4.82 -1.11 7.82
N ALA A 4 -4.07 -2.07 8.37
CA ALA A 4 -3.25 -2.99 7.57
C ALA A 4 -4.09 -3.82 6.59
N GLU A 5 -5.21 -4.38 7.05
CA GLU A 5 -6.14 -5.16 6.22
C GLU A 5 -6.79 -4.29 5.12
N ARG A 6 -7.14 -3.04 5.43
CA ARG A 6 -7.72 -2.11 4.44
C ARG A 6 -6.71 -1.75 3.36
N ILE A 7 -5.45 -1.52 3.74
CA ILE A 7 -4.37 -1.24 2.80
C ILE A 7 -4.06 -2.49 1.97
N TYR A 8 -4.01 -3.67 2.60
CA TYR A 8 -3.85 -4.94 1.91
C TYR A 8 -4.94 -5.12 0.84
N GLN A 9 -6.21 -4.95 1.21
CA GLN A 9 -7.31 -5.05 0.25
C GLN A 9 -7.28 -3.98 -0.83
N ALA A 10 -6.83 -2.75 -0.53
CA ALA A 10 -6.66 -1.73 -1.54
C ALA A 10 -5.66 -2.20 -2.62
N VAL A 11 -4.52 -2.77 -2.21
CA VAL A 11 -3.51 -3.33 -3.12
C VAL A 11 -4.07 -4.50 -3.96
N GLU A 12 -4.90 -5.37 -3.38
CA GLU A 12 -5.59 -6.45 -4.10
C GLU A 12 -6.58 -5.94 -5.17
N LEU A 13 -7.14 -4.74 -4.98
CA LEU A 13 -7.99 -4.08 -5.99
C LEU A 13 -7.20 -3.48 -7.14
N PHE A 14 -5.87 -3.40 -7.04
CA PHE A 14 -5.06 -2.75 -8.06
C PHE A 14 -5.07 -3.56 -9.36
N SER A 15 -5.35 -2.86 -10.45
CA SER A 15 -5.03 -3.29 -11.81
C SER A 15 -4.56 -2.08 -12.59
N ALA A 16 -3.68 -2.31 -13.57
CA ALA A 16 -3.14 -1.25 -14.42
C ALA A 16 -4.20 -0.60 -15.34
N GLU A 17 -5.41 -1.16 -15.40
CA GLU A 17 -6.56 -0.58 -16.11
C GLU A 17 -7.18 0.59 -15.32
N GLU A 18 -7.53 1.67 -16.02
CA GLU A 18 -8.00 2.94 -15.44
C GLU A 18 -9.11 2.83 -14.35
N PRO A 19 -10.18 2.01 -14.47
CA PRO A 19 -11.17 1.94 -13.40
C PRO A 19 -10.61 1.35 -12.10
N HIS A 20 -9.71 0.36 -12.21
CA HIS A 20 -9.11 -0.30 -11.04
C HIS A 20 -7.97 0.54 -10.43
N TYR A 21 -7.25 1.28 -11.27
CA TYR A 21 -6.27 2.28 -10.86
C TYR A 21 -6.90 3.33 -9.93
N HIS A 22 -8.05 3.90 -10.29
CA HIS A 22 -8.72 4.90 -9.47
C HIS A 22 -9.35 4.31 -8.20
N LEU A 23 -9.86 3.08 -8.27
CA LEU A 23 -10.41 2.39 -7.09
C LEU A 23 -9.33 2.11 -6.03
N PHE A 24 -8.12 1.73 -6.46
CA PHE A 24 -6.97 1.63 -5.57
C PHE A 24 -6.68 2.96 -4.89
N GLU A 25 -6.58 4.07 -5.64
CA GLU A 25 -6.23 5.38 -5.07
C GLU A 25 -7.22 5.79 -3.99
N LEU A 26 -8.52 5.67 -4.26
CA LEU A 26 -9.58 6.01 -3.31
C LEU A 26 -9.54 5.12 -2.06
N ALA A 27 -9.41 3.79 -2.24
CA ALA A 27 -9.39 2.85 -1.12
C ALA A 27 -8.15 3.03 -0.24
N PHE A 28 -6.99 3.27 -0.85
CA PHE A 28 -5.73 3.49 -0.14
C PHE A 28 -5.75 4.82 0.61
N GLN A 29 -6.25 5.89 -0.01
CA GLN A 29 -6.45 7.19 0.64
C GLN A 29 -7.40 7.08 1.84
N ASP A 30 -8.54 6.40 1.69
CA ASP A 30 -9.51 6.18 2.78
C ASP A 30 -8.89 5.40 3.95
N ALA A 31 -8.06 4.39 3.66
CA ALA A 31 -7.36 3.63 4.68
C ALA A 31 -6.35 4.50 5.45
N LEU A 32 -5.56 5.32 4.75
CA LEU A 32 -4.58 6.22 5.37
C LEU A 32 -5.23 7.33 6.21
N THR A 33 -6.28 7.95 5.68
CA THR A 33 -7.01 9.02 6.39
C THR A 33 -7.72 8.48 7.63
N SER A 34 -8.27 7.28 7.56
CA SER A 34 -8.86 6.58 8.71
C SER A 34 -7.85 6.28 9.82
N ASP A 35 -6.55 6.12 9.50
CA ASP A 35 -5.47 5.91 10.49
C ASP A 35 -4.84 7.23 10.97
N GLY A 36 -5.36 8.38 10.52
CA GLY A 36 -4.93 9.72 10.96
C GLY A 36 -3.92 10.42 10.06
N THR A 37 -3.65 9.90 8.85
CA THR A 37 -2.85 10.64 7.86
C THR A 37 -3.64 11.84 7.35
N PRO A 38 -3.06 13.05 7.27
CA PRO A 38 -3.74 14.22 6.70
C PRO A 38 -4.25 13.95 5.29
N GLY A 39 -5.45 14.46 4.95
CA GLY A 39 -6.13 14.12 3.69
C GLY A 39 -5.31 14.41 2.43
N ALA A 40 -4.60 15.54 2.39
CA ALA A 40 -3.75 15.92 1.26
C ALA A 40 -2.51 14.99 1.14
N ASP A 41 -1.90 14.62 2.27
CA ASP A 41 -0.76 13.70 2.27
C ASP A 41 -1.21 12.29 1.85
N ALA A 42 -2.37 11.84 2.34
CA ALA A 42 -2.95 10.55 1.98
C ALA A 42 -3.31 10.47 0.49
N GLU A 43 -3.85 11.56 -0.09
CA GLU A 43 -4.13 11.66 -1.52
C GLU A 43 -2.84 11.56 -2.33
N GLU A 44 -1.83 12.35 -2.00
CA GLU A 44 -0.55 12.34 -2.74
C GLU A 44 0.17 10.99 -2.59
N MET A 45 0.15 10.39 -1.40
CA MET A 45 0.67 9.04 -1.19
C MET A 45 -0.04 8.01 -2.06
N ALA A 46 -1.37 8.06 -2.15
CA ALA A 46 -2.13 7.15 -3.01
C ALA A 46 -1.72 7.29 -4.49
N ARG A 47 -1.56 8.52 -4.98
CA ARG A 47 -1.13 8.79 -6.36
C ARG A 47 0.29 8.29 -6.63
N VAL A 48 1.22 8.54 -5.72
CA VAL A 48 2.62 8.07 -5.85
C VAL A 48 2.69 6.55 -5.80
N ALA A 49 1.93 5.90 -4.91
CA ALA A 49 1.84 4.45 -4.84
C ALA A 49 1.28 3.86 -6.15
N ALA A 50 0.14 4.36 -6.63
CA ALA A 50 -0.51 3.88 -7.85
C ALA A 50 0.41 4.01 -9.07
N LYS A 51 1.10 5.15 -9.20
CA LYS A 51 2.11 5.37 -10.24
C LYS A 51 3.27 4.37 -10.14
N SER A 52 3.75 4.10 -8.93
CA SER A 52 4.85 3.16 -8.69
C SER A 52 4.45 1.74 -9.08
N LEU A 53 3.29 1.26 -8.60
CA LEU A 53 2.73 -0.05 -8.94
C LEU A 53 2.57 -0.24 -10.46
N ARG A 54 2.10 0.79 -11.17
CA ARG A 54 1.96 0.78 -12.64
C ARG A 54 3.32 0.68 -13.35
N SER A 55 4.36 1.31 -12.80
CA SER A 55 5.68 1.41 -13.44
C SER A 55 6.60 0.21 -13.23
N LEU A 56 6.45 -0.49 -12.10
CA LEU A 56 7.40 -1.52 -11.67
C LEU A 56 7.20 -2.87 -12.37
N GLY A 57 6.06 -3.11 -13.02
CA GLY A 57 5.84 -4.30 -13.86
C GLY A 57 5.85 -5.64 -13.10
N TYR A 58 5.75 -5.63 -11.77
CA TYR A 58 5.59 -6.85 -10.98
C TYR A 58 4.23 -7.50 -11.26
N SER A 59 4.19 -8.83 -11.26
CA SER A 59 2.95 -9.59 -11.20
C SER A 59 2.34 -9.62 -9.79
N ASP A 60 3.14 -9.29 -8.77
CA ASP A 60 2.74 -9.20 -7.37
C ASP A 60 2.77 -7.73 -6.93
N TYR A 61 1.57 -7.16 -6.73
CA TYR A 61 1.42 -5.76 -6.35
C TYR A 61 1.76 -5.51 -4.88
N HIS A 62 1.75 -6.52 -4.02
CA HIS A 62 2.23 -6.37 -2.64
C HIS A 62 3.76 -6.26 -2.60
N LEU A 63 4.44 -7.06 -3.42
CA LEU A 63 5.89 -6.91 -3.60
C LEU A 63 6.26 -5.55 -4.21
N ALA A 64 5.49 -5.08 -5.19
CA ALA A 64 5.67 -3.75 -5.77
C ALA A 64 5.42 -2.63 -4.75
N MET A 65 4.43 -2.78 -3.87
CA MET A 65 4.15 -1.84 -2.79
C MET A 65 5.28 -1.84 -1.75
N ALA A 66 5.79 -3.00 -1.37
CA ALA A 66 6.97 -3.11 -0.50
C ALA A 66 8.20 -2.41 -1.10
N ALA A 67 8.45 -2.59 -2.40
CA ALA A 67 9.51 -1.88 -3.11
C ALA A 67 9.28 -0.37 -3.16
N THR A 68 8.01 0.07 -3.29
CA THR A 68 7.64 1.49 -3.24
C THR A 68 7.94 2.10 -1.88
N ILE A 69 7.54 1.43 -0.79
CA ILE A 69 7.81 1.85 0.59
C ILE A 69 9.32 1.94 0.85
N ALA A 70 10.09 0.98 0.35
CA ALA A 70 11.52 0.89 0.64
C ALA A 70 12.40 1.82 -0.22
N TYR A 71 12.00 2.13 -1.46
CA TYR A 71 12.90 2.72 -2.45
C TYR A 71 12.35 3.94 -3.20
N ASN A 72 11.06 4.27 -3.10
CA ASN A 72 10.52 5.46 -3.75
C ASN A 72 10.76 6.70 -2.88
N SER A 73 11.66 7.59 -3.32
CA SER A 73 12.05 8.78 -2.57
C SER A 73 10.92 9.78 -2.35
N ASP A 74 9.93 9.84 -3.24
CA ASP A 74 8.80 10.76 -3.07
C ASP A 74 7.79 10.19 -2.07
N PHE A 75 7.58 8.87 -2.11
CA PHE A 75 6.79 8.17 -1.12
C PHE A 75 7.43 8.25 0.28
N GLU A 76 8.76 8.11 0.35
CA GLU A 76 9.54 8.24 1.58
C GLU A 76 9.36 9.63 2.23
N LYS A 77 9.45 10.71 1.45
CA LYS A 77 9.25 12.08 1.96
C LYS A 77 7.85 12.28 2.54
N LEU A 78 6.82 11.76 1.87
CA LEU A 78 5.43 11.85 2.34
C LEU A 78 5.25 11.06 3.65
N MET A 79 5.83 9.87 3.75
CA MET A 79 5.81 9.09 4.99
C MET A 79 6.49 9.84 6.14
N TYR A 80 7.71 10.36 5.96
CA TYR A 80 8.40 11.07 7.05
C TYR A 80 7.72 12.37 7.48
N GLY A 81 6.91 12.98 6.60
CA GLY A 81 6.05 14.12 6.96
C GLY A 81 4.89 13.76 7.89
N SER A 82 4.54 12.48 8.01
CA SER A 82 3.36 12.00 8.74
C SER A 82 3.67 10.75 9.58
N PRO A 83 3.80 10.88 10.92
CA PRO A 83 3.96 9.72 11.81
C PRO A 83 2.85 8.68 11.67
N ALA A 84 1.62 9.11 11.37
CA ALA A 84 0.50 8.22 11.10
C ALA A 84 0.72 7.40 9.82
N ALA A 85 1.25 8.01 8.75
CA ALA A 85 1.58 7.31 7.52
C ALA A 85 2.68 6.26 7.72
N VAL A 86 3.75 6.60 8.47
CA VAL A 86 4.81 5.63 8.83
C VAL A 86 4.21 4.44 9.58
N GLN A 87 3.35 4.71 10.56
CA GLN A 87 2.72 3.66 11.34
C GLN A 87 1.80 2.78 10.49
N ALA A 88 1.00 3.37 9.60
CA ALA A 88 0.13 2.66 8.69
C ALA A 88 0.93 1.73 7.75
N MET A 89 2.03 2.23 7.16
CA MET A 89 2.90 1.43 6.29
C MET A 89 3.63 0.32 7.06
N HIS A 90 4.07 0.59 8.29
CA HIS A 90 4.67 -0.45 9.15
C HIS A 90 3.67 -1.56 9.50
N LYS A 91 2.44 -1.19 9.88
CA LYS A 91 1.34 -2.14 10.14
C LYS A 91 1.05 -2.99 8.90
N TYR A 92 0.93 -2.35 7.73
CA TYR A 92 0.73 -3.04 6.46
C TYR A 92 1.85 -4.04 6.14
N MET A 93 3.12 -3.61 6.24
CA MET A 93 4.28 -4.48 5.96
C MET A 93 4.34 -5.67 6.91
N SER A 94 4.04 -5.46 8.20
CA SER A 94 3.99 -6.55 9.19
C SER A 94 2.91 -7.57 8.82
N TYR A 95 1.71 -7.08 8.51
CA TYR A 95 0.58 -7.93 8.09
C TYR A 95 0.88 -8.70 6.80
N TYR A 96 1.46 -8.04 5.80
CA TYR A 96 1.83 -8.69 4.54
C TYR A 96 2.84 -9.83 4.75
N LEU A 97 3.86 -9.62 5.59
CA LEU A 97 4.85 -10.66 5.90
C LEU A 97 4.22 -11.84 6.65
N GLU A 98 3.39 -11.58 7.66
CA GLU A 98 2.66 -12.64 8.39
C GLU A 98 1.78 -13.46 7.44
N PHE A 99 1.05 -12.79 6.54
CA PHE A 99 0.17 -13.46 5.58
C PHE A 99 0.96 -14.27 4.54
N ALA A 100 2.07 -13.74 4.03
CA ALA A 100 2.94 -14.43 3.09
C ALA A 100 3.56 -15.69 3.72
N ASP A 101 4.00 -15.62 4.98
CA ASP A 101 4.53 -16.76 5.73
C ASP A 101 3.45 -17.86 5.88
N HIS A 102 2.21 -17.48 6.20
CA HIS A 102 1.10 -18.44 6.31
C HIS A 102 0.76 -19.11 4.96
N GLN A 103 0.79 -18.37 3.84
CA GLN A 103 0.56 -18.95 2.52
C GLN A 103 1.69 -19.88 2.09
N GLN A 104 2.94 -19.53 2.41
CA GLN A 104 4.09 -20.38 2.09
C GLN A 104 4.05 -21.71 2.86
N VAL A 105 3.60 -21.71 4.12
CA VAL A 105 3.42 -22.95 4.90
C VAL A 105 2.30 -23.83 4.32
N ALA A 106 1.22 -23.24 3.82
CA ALA A 106 0.09 -23.97 3.23
C ALA A 106 0.42 -24.59 1.86
N ALA A 107 1.32 -23.99 1.07
CA ALA A 107 1.69 -24.48 -0.27
C ALA A 107 2.68 -25.66 -0.26
N VAL A 108 3.27 -25.97 0.89
CA VAL A 108 4.28 -27.05 1.06
C VAL A 108 3.66 -28.32 1.71
N GLN A 109 2.37 -28.30 2.02
CA GLN A 109 1.59 -29.44 2.53
C GLN A 109 0.81 -30.13 1.42
#